data_AF-A0A2D4H6J3-F1
#
_entry.id   AF-A0A2D4H6J3-F1
#
_cell.length_a   1.000
_cell.length_b   1.000
_cell.length_c   1.000
_cell.angle_alpha   90.00
_cell.angle_beta   90.00
_cell.angle_gamma   90.00
#
_symmetry.space_group_name_H-M   'P 1'
#
loop_
_entity.id
_entity.type
_entity.pdbx_description
1 polymer ?
#
loop_
_entity_poly.entity_id
_entity_poly.type
_entity_poly.pdbx_seq_one_letter_code
_entity_poly.pdbx_strand_id
1 'polypeptide(L)'
;MTELLLEEPVQGEEAMSDRQESALIELMVCTIRQAAEAHPPVGRGTGKRVLTAKERKTQIDDRNKLTEHFIIALPMLLSKYSADAEKVANLLQIPQYFDLEIYSTGRMEKV
;
A
#
# COMPACT_ATOMS: atom_id res chain seq x y z
N MET A 1 8.77 -2.80 1.70
CA MET A 1 7.71 -3.50 2.47
C MET A 1 7.22 -4.72 1.72
N THR A 2 6.85 -4.60 0.44
CA THR A 2 6.39 -5.74 -0.36
C THR A 2 7.46 -6.80 -0.58
N GLU A 3 8.74 -6.43 -0.74
CA GLU A 3 9.85 -7.40 -0.85
C GLU A 3 9.94 -8.30 0.39
N LEU A 4 9.95 -7.71 1.59
CA LEU A 4 9.91 -8.48 2.85
C LEU A 4 8.72 -9.44 2.96
N LEU A 5 7.59 -9.10 2.34
CA LEU A 5 6.38 -9.92 2.33
C LEU A 5 6.38 -10.94 1.19
N LEU A 6 7.13 -10.76 0.11
CA LEU A 6 7.07 -11.59 -1.09
C LEU A 6 8.27 -12.51 -1.25
N GLU A 7 9.46 -12.05 -0.88
CA GLU A 7 10.70 -12.79 -1.00
C GLU A 7 10.82 -13.86 0.10
N GLU A 8 11.54 -14.92 -0.24
CA GLU A 8 11.91 -15.95 0.73
C GLU A 8 13.20 -15.53 1.47
N PRO A 9 13.32 -15.81 2.78
CA PRO A 9 14.51 -15.45 3.55
C PRO A 9 15.74 -16.15 2.97
N VAL A 10 16.85 -15.41 2.84
CA VAL A 10 18.12 -16.00 2.40
C VAL A 10 18.79 -16.81 3.52
N GLN A 11 19.78 -17.63 3.18
CA GLN A 11 20.48 -18.45 4.18
C GLN A 11 21.07 -17.59 5.30
N GLY A 12 20.60 -17.83 6.53
CA GLY A 12 21.03 -17.11 7.73
C GLY A 12 20.12 -15.95 8.15
N GLU A 13 19.11 -15.61 7.34
CA GLU A 13 18.07 -14.65 7.74
C GLU A 13 16.93 -15.33 8.49
N GLU A 14 16.39 -14.62 9.48
CA GLU A 14 15.21 -15.05 10.22
C GLU A 14 13.94 -14.72 9.43
N ALA A 15 13.12 -15.73 9.16
CA ALA A 15 11.85 -15.56 8.49
C ALA A 15 10.88 -14.71 9.35
N MET A 16 10.06 -13.90 8.70
CA MET A 16 8.96 -13.24 9.39
C MET A 16 7.94 -14.28 9.87
N SER A 17 7.54 -14.15 11.13
CA SER A 17 6.39 -14.90 11.65
C SER A 17 5.09 -14.40 11.04
N ASP A 18 4.07 -15.26 11.00
CA ASP A 18 2.73 -14.93 10.50
C ASP A 18 2.15 -13.65 11.14
N ARG A 19 2.36 -13.48 12.45
CA ARG A 19 1.93 -12.28 13.18
C ARG A 19 2.66 -11.02 12.73
N GLN A 20 3.96 -11.13 12.43
CA GLN A 20 4.75 -10.00 11.92
C GLN A 20 4.33 -9.65 10.50
N GLU A 21 4.02 -10.63 9.65
CA GLU A 21 3.49 -10.38 8.30
C GLU A 21 2.14 -9.66 8.36
N SER A 22 1.20 -10.13 9.20
CA SER A 22 -0.09 -9.45 9.40
C SER A 22 0.10 -8.00 9.86
N ALA A 23 0.96 -7.77 10.86
CA ALA A 23 1.24 -6.43 11.34
C ALA A 23 1.91 -5.54 10.28
N LEU A 24 2.82 -6.10 9.47
CA LEU A 24 3.48 -5.36 8.39
C LEU A 24 2.49 -4.97 7.29
N ILE A 25 1.55 -5.85 6.94
CA ILE A 25 0.46 -5.55 6.00
C ILE A 25 -0.42 -4.42 6.54
N GLU A 26 -0.84 -4.48 7.80
CA GLU A 26 -1.67 -3.42 8.40
C GLU A 26 -0.94 -2.06 8.43
N LEU A 27 0.34 -2.06 8.83
CA LEU A 27 1.18 -0.86 8.81
C LEU A 27 1.36 -0.32 7.39
N MET A 28 1.53 -1.20 6.40
CA MET A 28 1.66 -0.83 4.99
C MET A 28 0.39 -0.15 4.46
N VAL A 29 -0.78 -0.72 4.76
CA VAL A 29 -2.06 -0.12 4.37
C VAL A 29 -2.27 1.24 5.06
N CYS A 30 -1.88 1.35 6.34
CA CYS A 30 -1.93 2.61 7.07
C CYS A 30 -1.07 3.71 6.42
N THR A 31 0.16 3.38 6.00
CA THR A 31 1.06 4.35 5.37
C THR A 31 0.60 4.74 3.97
N ILE A 32 0.06 3.79 3.18
CA ILE A 32 -0.56 4.07 1.87
C ILE A 32 -1.70 5.07 2.03
N ARG A 33 -2.63 4.80 2.96
CA ARG A 33 -3.77 5.70 3.23
C ARG A 33 -3.29 7.10 3.59
N GLN A 34 -2.32 7.21 4.50
CA GLN A 34 -1.83 8.51 4.96
C GLN A 34 -1.09 9.29 3.85
N ALA A 35 -0.35 8.60 2.99
CA ALA A 35 0.30 9.22 1.83
C ALA A 35 -0.73 9.72 0.79
N ALA A 36 -1.75 8.91 0.49
CA ALA A 36 -2.79 9.25 -0.46
C ALA A 36 -3.74 10.35 0.04
N GLU A 37 -4.12 10.33 1.32
CA GLU A 37 -5.05 11.29 1.93
C GLU A 37 -4.37 12.60 2.36
N ALA A 38 -3.06 12.56 2.65
CA ALA A 38 -2.26 13.69 3.16
C ALA A 38 -2.85 14.36 4.43
N HIS A 39 -3.57 13.61 5.26
CA HIS A 39 -4.06 14.07 6.55
C HIS A 39 -3.95 12.97 7.62
N PRO A 40 -3.97 13.32 8.92
CA PRO A 40 -3.99 12.33 10.00
C PRO A 40 -5.20 11.38 9.92
N PRO A 41 -5.12 10.18 10.53
CA PRO A 41 -6.27 9.30 10.68
C PRO A 41 -7.45 9.96 11.41
N VAL A 42 -8.64 9.35 11.24
CA VAL A 42 -9.84 9.69 12.01
C VAL A 42 -9.51 9.67 13.51
N GLY A 43 -9.96 10.69 14.24
CA GLY A 43 -9.65 10.86 15.67
C GLY A 43 -8.25 11.42 15.97
N ARG A 44 -7.49 11.84 14.94
CA ARG A 44 -6.19 12.53 15.08
C ARG A 44 -6.10 13.84 14.27
N GLY A 45 -7.14 14.21 13.52
CA GLY A 45 -7.16 15.42 12.72
C GLY A 45 -7.46 16.68 13.53
N THR A 46 -6.80 17.79 13.20
CA THR A 46 -7.07 19.13 13.75
C THR A 46 -7.85 19.97 12.74
N GLY A 47 -9.17 19.80 12.69
CA GLY A 47 -10.05 20.56 11.80
C GLY A 47 -9.74 20.42 10.29
N LYS A 48 -10.31 21.30 9.47
CA LYS A 48 -10.03 21.35 8.02
C LYS A 48 -8.66 21.99 7.76
N ARG A 49 -7.61 21.16 7.68
CA ARG A 49 -6.26 21.62 7.29
C ARG A 49 -6.18 21.84 5.78
N VAL A 50 -5.59 22.97 5.38
CA VAL A 50 -5.29 23.27 3.98
C VAL A 50 -3.85 22.83 3.68
N LEU A 51 -3.67 22.06 2.61
CA LEU A 51 -2.35 21.65 2.15
C LEU A 51 -1.64 22.81 1.45
N THR A 52 -0.36 22.98 1.76
CA THR A 52 0.54 23.85 0.98
C THR A 52 0.76 23.29 -0.43
N ALA A 53 1.25 24.12 -1.34
CA ALA A 53 1.58 23.69 -2.70
C ALA A 53 2.63 22.55 -2.71
N LYS A 54 3.60 22.58 -1.78
CA LYS A 54 4.60 21.52 -1.64
C LYS A 54 3.97 20.21 -1.18
N GLU A 55 3.12 20.24 -0.15
CA GLU A 55 2.43 19.05 0.36
C GLU A 55 1.49 18.45 -0.69
N ARG A 56 0.77 19.28 -1.43
CA ARG A 56 -0.09 18.82 -2.53
C ARG A 56 0.73 18.14 -3.63
N LYS A 57 1.89 18.69 -3.99
CA LYS A 57 2.78 18.05 -4.97
C LYS A 57 3.27 16.69 -4.45
N THR A 58 3.72 16.62 -3.20
CA THR A 58 4.14 15.36 -2.57
C THR A 58 3.01 14.32 -2.56
N GLN A 59 1.80 14.71 -2.19
CA GLN A 59 0.63 13.82 -2.22
C GLN A 59 0.40 13.21 -3.62
N ILE A 60 0.49 14.02 -4.67
CA ILE A 60 0.33 13.56 -6.06
C ILE A 60 1.45 12.59 -6.44
N ASP A 61 2.71 12.97 -6.18
CA ASP A 61 3.88 12.15 -6.49
C ASP A 61 3.82 10.80 -5.72
N ASP A 62 3.41 10.81 -4.46
CA ASP A 62 3.27 9.61 -3.63
C ASP A 62 2.14 8.72 -4.13
N ARG A 63 0.98 9.31 -4.50
CA ARG A 63 -0.15 8.56 -5.07
C ARG A 63 0.23 7.88 -6.38
N ASN A 64 1.00 8.54 -7.24
CA ASN A 64 1.47 7.94 -8.49
C ASN A 64 2.42 6.77 -8.20
N LYS A 65 3.42 6.98 -7.35
CA LYS A 65 4.40 5.94 -6.99
C LYS A 65 3.75 4.71 -6.34
N LEU A 66 2.84 4.91 -5.38
CA LEU A 66 2.16 3.78 -4.75
C LEU A 66 1.26 3.05 -5.74
N THR A 67 0.62 3.77 -6.67
CA THR A 67 -0.25 3.13 -7.67
C THR A 67 0.58 2.29 -8.64
N GLU A 68 1.62 2.86 -9.24
CA GLU A 68 2.51 2.12 -10.14
C GLU A 68 3.12 0.87 -9.48
N HIS A 69 3.53 0.99 -8.21
CA HIS A 69 4.10 -0.12 -7.45
C HIS A 69 3.07 -1.22 -7.14
N PHE A 70 1.93 -0.84 -6.56
CA PHE A 70 0.96 -1.82 -6.06
C PHE A 70 0.05 -2.38 -7.15
N ILE A 71 -0.07 -1.75 -8.33
CA ILE A 71 -0.69 -2.40 -9.49
C ILE A 71 -0.01 -3.75 -9.73
N ILE A 72 1.32 -3.80 -9.69
CA ILE A 72 2.12 -5.00 -9.94
C ILE A 72 2.21 -5.90 -8.70
N ALA A 73 2.47 -5.32 -7.52
CA ALA A 73 2.72 -6.09 -6.32
C ALA A 73 1.44 -6.66 -5.65
N LEU A 74 0.28 -6.01 -5.80
CA LEU A 74 -0.95 -6.43 -5.13
C LEU A 74 -1.44 -7.82 -5.57
N PRO A 75 -1.48 -8.17 -6.88
CA PRO A 75 -1.82 -9.53 -7.30
C PRO A 75 -0.90 -10.59 -6.69
N MET A 76 0.41 -10.30 -6.59
CA MET A 76 1.39 -11.22 -5.99
C MET A 76 1.12 -11.43 -4.49
N LEU A 77 0.85 -10.35 -3.76
CA LEU A 77 0.52 -10.40 -2.33
C LEU A 77 -0.79 -11.16 -2.09
N LEU A 78 -1.83 -10.90 -2.89
CA LEU A 78 -3.11 -11.60 -2.81
C LEU A 78 -2.95 -13.09 -3.12
N SER A 79 -2.10 -13.45 -4.08
CA SER A 79 -1.79 -14.84 -4.38
C SER A 79 -1.12 -15.54 -3.19
N LYS A 80 -0.06 -14.94 -2.63
CA LYS A 80 0.71 -15.50 -1.50
C LYS A 80 -0.16 -15.68 -0.25
N TYR A 81 -0.98 -14.69 0.09
CA TYR A 81 -1.79 -14.68 1.31
C TYR A 81 -3.26 -15.08 1.08
N SER A 82 -3.60 -15.67 -0.07
CA SER A 82 -4.98 -15.94 -0.50
C SER A 82 -5.84 -16.74 0.49
N ALA A 83 -5.22 -17.59 1.32
CA ALA A 83 -5.91 -18.40 2.33
C ALA A 83 -6.16 -17.66 3.65
N ASP A 84 -5.55 -16.49 3.86
CA ASP A 84 -5.69 -15.69 5.08
C ASP A 84 -6.70 -14.56 4.88
N ALA A 85 -7.90 -14.73 5.43
CA ALA A 85 -8.99 -13.79 5.26
C ALA A 85 -8.68 -12.39 5.84
N GLU A 86 -7.93 -12.29 6.94
CA GLU A 86 -7.61 -11.01 7.57
C GLU A 86 -6.56 -10.24 6.77
N LYS A 87 -5.50 -10.93 6.32
CA LYS A 87 -4.48 -10.34 5.44
C LYS A 87 -5.10 -9.90 4.11
N VAL A 88 -5.94 -10.73 3.49
CA VAL A 88 -6.64 -10.39 2.24
C VAL A 88 -7.57 -9.19 2.41
N ALA A 89 -8.35 -9.14 3.49
CA ALA A 89 -9.24 -8.01 3.75
C ALA A 89 -8.48 -6.68 3.84
N ASN A 90 -7.31 -6.67 4.50
CA ASN A 90 -6.44 -5.50 4.56
C ASN A 90 -5.84 -5.15 3.20
N LEU A 91 -5.31 -6.12 2.45
CA LEU A 91 -4.72 -5.89 1.12
C LEU A 91 -5.74 -5.31 0.13
N LEU A 92 -7.00 -5.76 0.18
CA LEU A 92 -8.08 -5.25 -0.66
C LEU A 92 -8.50 -3.80 -0.33
N GLN A 93 -8.00 -3.21 0.76
CA GLN A 93 -8.14 -1.78 1.01
C GLN A 93 -7.22 -0.92 0.14
N ILE A 94 -6.16 -1.47 -0.46
CA ILE A 94 -5.15 -0.69 -1.18
C ILE A 94 -5.71 -0.01 -2.45
N PRO A 95 -6.50 -0.70 -3.32
CA PRO A 95 -6.98 -0.11 -4.58
C PRO A 95 -7.80 1.17 -4.45
N GLN A 96 -8.45 1.42 -3.30
CA GLN A 96 -9.23 2.64 -3.08
C GLN A 96 -8.37 3.92 -3.08
N TYR A 97 -7.05 3.78 -2.95
CA TYR A 97 -6.08 4.87 -2.97
C TYR A 97 -5.38 5.04 -4.32
N PHE A 98 -5.70 4.23 -5.32
CA PHE A 98 -5.06 4.27 -6.63
C PHE A 98 -5.50 5.45 -7.48
N ASP A 99 -4.57 5.94 -8.30
CA ASP A 99 -4.90 6.72 -9.48
C ASP A 99 -5.23 5.77 -10.65
N LEU A 100 -6.51 5.48 -10.85
CA LEU A 100 -6.94 4.47 -11.82
C LEU A 100 -6.62 4.83 -13.27
N GLU A 101 -6.32 6.09 -13.60
CA GLU A 101 -5.86 6.48 -14.94
C GLU A 101 -4.53 5.82 -15.31
N ILE A 102 -3.71 5.45 -14.31
CA ILE A 102 -2.42 4.79 -14.50
C ILE A 102 -2.57 3.40 -15.12
N TYR A 103 -3.71 2.71 -14.91
CA TYR A 103 -3.95 1.43 -15.58
C TYR A 103 -3.94 1.56 -17.10
N SER A 104 -4.50 2.65 -17.63
CA SER A 104 -4.56 2.91 -19.07
C SER A 104 -3.30 3.60 -19.59
N THR A 105 -2.81 4.63 -18.89
CA THR A 105 -1.64 5.40 -19.35
C THR A 105 -0.35 4.58 -19.26
N GLY A 106 -0.25 3.70 -18.26
CA GLY A 106 0.87 2.76 -18.08
C GLY A 106 0.75 1.46 -18.88
N ARG A 107 -0.35 1.24 -19.62
CA ARG A 107 -0.64 -0.02 -20.34
C ARG A 107 -0.56 -1.26 -19.43
N MET A 108 -1.16 -1.13 -18.25
CA MET A 108 -1.15 -2.14 -17.18
C MET A 108 -2.40 -3.03 -17.22
N GLU A 109 -3.08 -3.14 -18.36
CA GLU A 109 -4.36 -3.87 -18.47
C GLU A 109 -4.22 -5.40 -18.30
N LYS A 110 -2.99 -5.91 -18.31
CA LYS A 110 -2.65 -7.33 -18.17
C LYS A 110 -2.13 -7.73 -16.79
N VAL A 111 -1.98 -6.75 -15.90
CA VAL A 111 -1.58 -6.97 -14.50
C VAL A 111 -2.78 -7.45 -13.71
#